data_AF-A0A0X9VRV6-F1
#
_entry.id   AF-A0A0X9VRV6-F1
#
_cell.length_a   1.000
_cell.length_b   1.000
_cell.length_c   1.000
_cell.angle_alpha   90.00
_cell.angle_beta   90.00
_cell.angle_gamma   90.00
#
_symmetry.space_group_name_H-M   'P 1'
#
loop_
_entity.id
_entity.type
_entity.pdbx_description
1 polymer ?
#
loop_
_entity_poly.entity_id
_entity_poly.type
_entity_poly.pdbx_seq_one_letter_code
_entity_poly.pdbx_strand_id
1 'polypeptide(L)'
;MKNEKGFTLVEVLAVIVILAIVGSILFNLLTSSNKEYKSQVDDTTNLNELSFIMKEITRDFRKTKIVDIQNNQVVFKTKENNQEKVIATYTKTGDTLSKNGSPYQTKIRSFCVQSTKEPSKRTPDCLSTSKTPSAQEGIYLNIENTNGKRVETTLYSRGG
;
A
#
# COMPACT_ATOMS: atom_id res chain seq x y z
N MET A 1 48.93 9.31 -56.45
CA MET A 1 49.23 10.23 -55.32
C MET A 1 48.01 10.28 -54.42
N LYS A 2 48.15 9.89 -53.15
CA LYS A 2 47.05 9.86 -52.17
C LYS A 2 46.87 11.26 -51.59
N ASN A 3 45.62 11.73 -51.55
CA ASN A 3 45.25 13.05 -51.08
C ASN A 3 44.95 12.96 -49.58
N GLU A 4 45.93 13.27 -48.73
CA GLU A 4 45.75 13.31 -47.27
C GLU A 4 45.08 14.64 -46.90
N LYS A 5 43.75 14.72 -47.01
CA LYS A 5 42.98 15.86 -46.52
C LYS A 5 42.88 15.77 -44.99
N GLY A 6 43.64 16.61 -44.30
CA GLY A 6 43.57 16.74 -42.84
C GLY A 6 42.24 17.36 -42.38
N PHE A 7 41.84 17.04 -41.14
CA PHE A 7 40.68 17.65 -40.48
C PHE A 7 40.90 19.15 -40.28
N THR A 8 39.90 19.96 -40.63
CA THR A 8 39.95 21.40 -40.35
C THR A 8 39.44 21.68 -38.93
N LEU A 9 39.98 22.73 -38.31
CA LEU A 9 39.65 23.12 -36.94
C LEU A 9 38.15 23.46 -36.77
N VAL A 10 37.54 24.01 -37.83
CA VAL A 10 36.12 24.36 -37.87
C VAL A 10 35.22 23.12 -37.92
N GLU A 11 35.65 22.08 -38.63
CA GLU A 11 34.91 20.81 -38.72
C GLU A 11 34.89 20.09 -37.37
N VAL A 12 36.02 20.07 -36.66
CA VAL A 12 36.11 19.53 -35.30
C VAL A 12 35.24 20.32 -34.33
N LEU A 13 35.23 21.65 -34.43
CA LEU A 13 34.38 22.51 -33.60
C LEU A 13 32.89 22.23 -33.81
N ALA A 14 32.46 22.10 -35.07
CA ALA A 14 31.07 21.79 -35.42
C ALA A 14 30.64 20.43 -34.82
N VAL A 15 31.50 19.41 -34.90
CA VAL A 15 31.23 18.08 -34.32
C VAL A 15 31.08 18.15 -32.80
N ILE A 16 31.96 18.90 -32.10
CA ILE A 16 31.88 19.06 -30.63
C ILE A 16 30.57 19.72 -30.23
N VAL A 17 30.14 20.76 -30.94
CA VAL A 17 28.87 21.46 -30.67
C VAL A 17 27.68 20.51 -30.84
N ILE A 18 27.66 19.73 -31.92
CA ILE A 18 26.60 18.75 -32.17
C ILE A 18 26.58 17.67 -31.08
N LEU A 19 27.75 17.15 -30.70
CA LEU A 19 27.86 16.15 -29.63
C LEU A 19 27.39 16.68 -28.28
N ALA A 20 27.66 17.95 -27.97
CA ALA A 20 27.20 18.57 -26.72
C ALA A 20 25.66 18.66 -26.68
N ILE A 21 25.04 19.06 -27.78
CA ILE A 21 23.57 19.15 -27.89
C ILE A 21 22.94 17.76 -27.75
N VAL A 22 23.41 16.79 -28.54
CA VAL A 22 22.89 15.40 -28.52
C VAL A 22 23.14 14.76 -27.15
N GLY A 23 24.33 14.93 -26.58
CA GLY A 23 24.70 14.41 -25.27
C GLY A 23 23.81 14.97 -24.16
N SER A 24 23.50 16.27 -24.19
CA SER A 24 22.60 16.90 -23.21
C SER A 24 21.19 16.30 -23.26
N ILE A 25 20.64 16.11 -24.48
CA ILE A 25 19.31 15.52 -24.65
C ILE A 25 19.29 14.07 -24.13
N LEU A 26 20.28 13.25 -24.51
CA LEU A 26 20.38 11.87 -24.06
C LEU A 26 20.52 11.76 -22.53
N PHE A 27 21.31 12.64 -21.92
CA PHE A 27 21.48 12.66 -20.47
C PHE A 27 20.19 13.03 -19.74
N ASN A 28 19.45 14.02 -20.24
CA ASN A 28 18.16 14.43 -19.68
C ASN A 28 17.11 13.31 -19.81
N LEU A 29 17.08 12.60 -20.94
CA LEU A 29 16.17 11.46 -21.14
C LEU A 29 16.51 10.30 -20.20
N LEU A 30 17.80 9.97 -20.04
CA LEU A 30 18.21 8.89 -19.17
C LEU A 30 17.90 9.18 -17.69
N THR A 31 18.18 10.41 -17.24
CA THR A 31 17.93 10.81 -15.85
C THR A 31 16.44 10.89 -15.53
N SER A 32 15.62 11.45 -16.43
CA SER A 32 14.16 11.48 -16.27
C SER A 32 13.55 10.08 -16.26
N SER A 33 13.94 9.21 -17.20
CA SER A 33 13.45 7.83 -17.29
C SER A 33 13.79 7.02 -16.04
N ASN A 34 15.02 7.16 -15.52
CA ASN A 34 15.43 6.48 -14.30
C ASN A 34 14.67 6.96 -13.06
N LYS A 35 14.41 8.27 -12.95
CA LYS A 35 13.64 8.83 -11.84
C LYS A 35 12.20 8.30 -11.86
N GLU A 36 11.59 8.31 -13.04
CA GLU A 36 10.22 7.85 -13.25
C GLU A 36 10.09 6.36 -12.96
N TYR A 37 11.01 5.54 -13.47
CA TYR A 37 11.04 4.10 -13.21
C TYR A 37 11.14 3.79 -11.71
N LYS A 38 12.06 4.44 -10.99
CA LYS A 38 12.19 4.24 -9.54
C LYS A 38 10.91 4.61 -8.80
N SER A 39 10.30 5.74 -9.14
CA SER A 39 9.04 6.18 -8.53
C SER A 39 7.91 5.17 -8.76
N GLN A 40 7.80 4.62 -9.97
CA GLN A 40 6.78 3.62 -10.29
C GLN A 40 7.00 2.30 -9.56
N VAL A 41 8.26 1.85 -9.45
CA VAL A 41 8.60 0.64 -8.69
C VAL A 41 8.27 0.81 -7.21
N ASP A 42 8.65 1.94 -6.60
CA ASP A 42 8.37 2.23 -5.20
C ASP A 42 6.85 2.30 -4.94
N ASP A 43 6.11 3.00 -5.80
CA ASP A 43 4.65 3.12 -5.70
C ASP A 43 3.95 1.77 -5.83
N THR A 44 4.38 0.95 -6.79
CA THR A 44 3.82 -0.39 -7.02
C THR A 44 4.11 -1.31 -5.85
N THR A 45 5.33 -1.27 -5.31
CA THR A 45 5.74 -2.08 -4.15
C THR A 45 4.90 -1.72 -2.93
N ASN A 46 4.75 -0.42 -2.65
CA ASN A 46 3.92 0.09 -1.57
C ASN A 46 2.45 -0.36 -1.69
N LEU A 47 1.85 -0.27 -2.88
CA LEU A 47 0.47 -0.70 -3.10
C LEU A 47 0.31 -2.23 -2.98
N ASN A 48 1.30 -2.99 -3.45
CA ASN A 48 1.31 -4.45 -3.34
C ASN A 48 1.39 -4.92 -1.89
N GLU A 49 2.24 -4.29 -1.06
CA GLU A 49 2.33 -4.57 0.37
C GLU A 49 0.99 -4.31 1.07
N LEU A 50 0.38 -3.14 0.85
CA LEU A 50 -0.94 -2.82 1.42
C LEU A 50 -2.02 -3.79 0.94
N SER A 51 -2.00 -4.16 -0.34
CA SER A 51 -2.94 -5.12 -0.92
C SER A 51 -2.76 -6.52 -0.33
N PHE A 52 -1.53 -6.92 -0.04
CA PHE A 52 -1.24 -8.20 0.62
C PHE A 52 -1.80 -8.23 2.04
N ILE A 53 -1.55 -7.18 2.83
CA ILE A 53 -2.13 -7.02 4.18
C ILE A 53 -3.66 -7.11 4.11
N MET A 54 -4.28 -6.42 3.14
CA MET A 54 -5.73 -6.43 2.97
C MET A 54 -6.29 -7.80 2.59
N LYS A 55 -5.58 -8.54 1.72
CA LYS A 55 -5.94 -9.92 1.34
C LYS A 55 -5.88 -10.86 2.53
N GLU A 56 -4.87 -10.71 3.39
CA GLU A 56 -4.78 -11.50 4.62
C GLU A 56 -5.91 -11.19 5.59
N ILE A 57 -6.18 -9.90 5.86
CA ILE A 57 -7.29 -9.52 6.75
C ILE A 57 -8.61 -10.03 6.19
N THR A 58 -8.83 -9.95 4.88
CA THR A 58 -10.02 -10.49 4.23
C THR A 58 -10.12 -12.01 4.42
N ARG A 59 -8.99 -12.73 4.31
CA ARG A 59 -8.94 -14.19 4.54
C ARG A 59 -9.28 -14.54 5.98
N ASP A 60 -8.76 -13.80 6.95
CA ASP A 60 -8.99 -14.05 8.36
C ASP A 60 -10.44 -13.68 8.74
N PHE A 61 -10.96 -12.56 8.23
CA PHE A 61 -12.37 -12.18 8.34
C PHE A 61 -13.32 -13.26 7.80
N ARG A 62 -13.01 -13.89 6.66
CA ARG A 62 -13.86 -14.96 6.09
C ARG A 62 -14.00 -16.19 6.97
N LYS A 63 -13.05 -16.44 7.88
CA LYS A 63 -13.10 -17.55 8.86
C LYS A 63 -13.81 -17.16 10.14
N THR A 64 -14.16 -15.88 10.27
CA THR A 64 -14.61 -15.26 11.51
C THR A 64 -16.12 -15.38 11.66
N LYS A 65 -16.56 -15.55 12.91
CA LYS A 65 -17.97 -15.48 13.30
C LYS A 65 -18.27 -14.32 14.25
N ILE A 66 -17.25 -13.86 14.96
CA ILE A 66 -17.33 -12.77 15.93
C ILE A 66 -16.17 -11.83 15.65
N VAL A 67 -16.46 -10.54 15.49
CA VAL A 67 -15.43 -9.51 15.36
C VAL A 67 -15.53 -8.61 16.57
N ASP A 68 -14.40 -8.39 17.22
CA ASP A 68 -14.28 -7.41 18.29
C ASP A 68 -13.38 -6.27 17.82
N ILE A 69 -13.90 -5.05 17.86
CA ILE A 69 -13.20 -3.84 17.44
C ILE A 69 -13.00 -3.01 18.71
N GLN A 70 -11.74 -2.85 19.10
CA GLN A 70 -11.33 -2.04 20.24
C GLN A 70 -10.30 -1.03 19.75
N ASN A 71 -10.17 0.14 20.37
CA ASN A 71 -9.34 1.24 19.86
C ASN A 71 -8.01 0.79 19.20
N ASN A 72 -7.88 1.02 17.88
CA ASN A 72 -6.72 0.68 17.05
C ASN A 72 -6.37 -0.82 16.95
N GLN A 73 -7.29 -1.69 17.38
CA GLN A 73 -7.19 -3.14 17.36
C GLN A 73 -8.46 -3.79 16.78
N VAL A 74 -8.27 -4.84 15.98
CA VAL A 74 -9.38 -5.74 15.61
C VAL A 74 -9.00 -7.17 15.95
N VAL A 75 -9.92 -7.86 16.61
CA VAL A 75 -9.80 -9.28 16.97
C VAL A 75 -10.86 -10.06 16.22
N PHE A 76 -10.39 -11.00 15.41
CA PHE A 76 -11.20 -11.93 14.65
C PHE A 76 -11.30 -13.25 15.42
N LYS A 77 -12.53 -13.66 15.76
CA LYS A 77 -12.81 -14.88 16.54
C LYS A 77 -13.81 -15.79 15.84
N THR A 78 -13.72 -17.07 16.12
CA THR A 78 -14.74 -18.07 15.75
C THR A 78 -15.21 -18.84 16.98
N LYS A 79 -16.29 -19.60 16.83
CA LYS A 79 -16.77 -20.53 17.87
C LYS A 79 -16.36 -21.94 17.50
N GLU A 80 -15.61 -22.61 18.37
CA GLU A 80 -15.23 -24.02 18.26
C GLU A 80 -15.61 -24.69 19.59
N ASN A 81 -16.44 -25.74 19.56
CA ASN A 81 -16.93 -26.44 20.77
C ASN A 81 -17.57 -25.53 21.84
N ASN A 82 -18.39 -24.55 21.42
CA ASN A 82 -18.98 -23.51 22.27
C ASN A 82 -17.97 -22.58 22.98
N GLN A 83 -16.68 -22.64 22.62
CA GLN A 83 -15.64 -21.73 23.11
C GLN A 83 -15.21 -20.76 22.01
N GLU A 84 -14.89 -19.52 22.40
CA GLU A 84 -14.33 -18.54 21.48
C GLU A 84 -12.85 -18.84 21.21
N LYS A 85 -12.48 -18.93 19.94
CA LYS A 85 -11.10 -19.09 19.48
C LYS A 85 -10.69 -17.88 18.66
N VAL A 86 -9.57 -17.25 19.03
CA VAL A 86 -8.97 -16.15 18.28
C VAL A 86 -8.31 -16.71 17.01
N ILE A 87 -8.68 -16.15 15.86
CA ILE A 87 -8.09 -16.43 14.55
C ILE A 87 -6.92 -15.48 14.30
N ALA A 88 -7.16 -14.18 14.50
CA ALA A 88 -6.16 -13.16 14.30
C ALA A 88 -6.46 -11.91 15.12
N THR A 89 -5.42 -11.26 15.62
CA THR A 89 -5.46 -9.95 16.26
C THR A 89 -4.57 -9.00 15.48
N TYR A 90 -5.13 -7.90 14.98
CA TYR A 90 -4.39 -6.83 14.34
C TYR A 90 -4.38 -5.62 15.24
N THR A 91 -3.20 -5.10 15.56
CA THR A 91 -3.04 -3.93 16.44
C THR A 91 -2.08 -2.96 15.79
N LYS A 92 -2.43 -1.68 15.74
CA LYS A 92 -1.49 -0.62 15.35
C LYS A 92 -0.91 0.07 16.57
N THR A 93 0.41 0.19 16.60
CA THR A 93 1.17 0.92 17.61
C THR A 93 2.22 1.78 16.92
N GLY A 94 2.10 3.10 17.01
CA GLY A 94 2.92 4.02 16.20
C GLY A 94 2.70 3.75 14.71
N ASP A 95 3.78 3.57 13.96
CA ASP A 95 3.75 3.21 12.53
C ASP A 95 3.75 1.69 12.27
N THR A 96 3.74 0.88 13.33
CA THR A 96 3.77 -0.58 13.21
C THR A 96 2.38 -1.17 13.32
N LEU A 97 1.98 -1.95 12.31
CA LEU A 97 0.88 -2.90 12.39
C LEU A 97 1.45 -4.26 12.81
N SER A 98 0.94 -4.80 13.91
CA SER A 98 1.27 -6.13 14.41
C SER A 98 0.14 -7.11 14.17
N LYS A 99 0.47 -8.35 13.85
CA LYS A 99 -0.45 -9.48 13.74
C LYS A 99 -0.13 -10.50 14.82
N ASN A 100 -1.10 -10.81 15.67
CA ASN A 100 -0.95 -11.76 16.79
C ASN A 100 0.21 -11.41 17.74
N GLY A 101 0.46 -10.12 17.94
CA GLY A 101 1.55 -9.62 18.79
C GLY A 101 2.90 -9.47 18.08
N SER A 102 3.11 -10.10 16.92
CA SER A 102 4.34 -9.96 16.15
C SER A 102 4.25 -8.77 15.17
N PRO A 103 5.31 -7.96 15.02
CA PRO A 103 5.37 -6.92 13.99
C PRO A 103 5.12 -7.52 12.61
N TYR A 104 4.19 -6.94 11.87
CA TYR A 104 3.78 -7.42 10.54
C TYR A 104 4.15 -6.42 9.44
N GLN A 105 3.99 -5.11 9.69
CA GLN A 105 4.46 -4.03 8.81
C GLN A 105 4.80 -2.79 9.65
N THR A 106 5.87 -2.07 9.31
CA THR A 106 6.40 -0.94 10.11
C THR A 106 6.20 0.44 9.50
N LYS A 107 5.59 0.50 8.30
CA LYS A 107 5.34 1.75 7.56
C LYS A 107 3.85 2.07 7.43
N ILE A 108 3.04 1.80 8.46
CA ILE A 108 1.59 2.03 8.46
C ILE A 108 1.25 3.32 9.19
N ARG A 109 0.86 4.35 8.45
CA ARG A 109 0.42 5.64 9.00
C ARG A 109 -0.95 5.53 9.66
N SER A 110 -1.90 4.85 9.02
CA SER A 110 -3.26 4.67 9.55
C SER A 110 -3.75 3.23 9.34
N PHE A 111 -4.45 2.70 10.34
CA PHE A 111 -5.14 1.42 10.29
C PHE A 111 -6.50 1.62 10.93
N CYS A 112 -7.55 1.39 10.17
CA CYS A 112 -8.89 1.80 10.53
C CYS A 112 -9.87 0.67 10.23
N VAL A 113 -10.66 0.32 11.24
CA VAL A 113 -11.64 -0.75 11.18
C VAL A 113 -12.93 -0.23 11.81
N GLN A 114 -14.02 -0.24 11.06
CA GLN A 114 -15.32 0.26 11.52
C GLN A 114 -16.42 -0.74 11.15
N SER A 115 -17.37 -0.98 12.05
CA SER A 115 -18.59 -1.71 11.70
C SER A 115 -19.47 -0.83 10.80
N THR A 116 -20.00 -1.38 9.71
CA THR A 116 -20.89 -0.64 8.79
C THR A 116 -22.11 -1.45 8.40
N LYS A 117 -23.26 -0.78 8.28
CA LYS A 117 -24.52 -1.34 7.75
C LYS A 117 -24.68 -1.12 6.24
N GLU A 118 -23.93 -0.20 5.65
CA GLU A 118 -24.06 0.18 4.24
C GLU A 118 -22.69 0.20 3.54
N PRO A 119 -22.62 -0.21 2.26
CA PRO A 119 -21.47 0.06 1.42
C PRO A 119 -21.50 1.55 1.08
N SER A 120 -20.47 2.31 1.45
CA SER A 120 -20.22 3.68 0.96
C SER A 120 -20.80 4.87 1.75
N LYS A 121 -20.31 5.10 2.97
CA LYS A 121 -19.98 6.48 3.34
C LYS A 121 -18.52 6.55 3.76
N ARG A 122 -17.73 7.30 2.98
CA ARG A 122 -16.40 7.76 3.39
C ARG A 122 -16.57 8.52 4.70
N THR A 123 -16.32 7.89 5.83
CA THR A 123 -16.14 8.58 7.11
C THR A 123 -14.68 9.02 7.18
N PRO A 124 -14.39 10.34 7.22
CA PRO A 124 -13.02 10.85 7.22
C PRO A 124 -12.22 10.51 8.48
N ASP A 125 -12.91 10.21 9.58
CA ASP A 125 -12.26 10.03 10.88
C ASP A 125 -12.45 8.64 11.47
N CYS A 126 -11.31 8.02 11.72
CA CYS A 126 -11.16 6.76 12.43
C CYS A 126 -11.26 6.99 13.94
N LEU A 127 -12.38 7.54 14.40
CA LEU A 127 -12.64 7.73 15.82
C LEU A 127 -13.55 6.60 16.31
N SER A 128 -12.88 5.59 16.87
CA SER A 128 -13.33 4.77 18.01
C SER A 128 -14.84 4.62 18.19
N THR A 129 -15.42 3.60 17.59
CA THR A 129 -16.66 3.01 18.12
C THR A 129 -16.40 1.54 18.38
N SER A 130 -16.22 1.18 19.65
CA SER A 130 -16.24 -0.22 20.07
C SER A 130 -17.63 -0.76 19.84
N LYS A 131 -17.79 -1.61 18.82
CA LYS A 131 -19.03 -2.32 18.62
C LYS A 131 -18.73 -3.68 18.02
N THR A 132 -19.16 -4.73 18.70
CA THR A 132 -19.26 -6.07 18.11
C THR A 132 -20.24 -5.98 16.94
N PRO A 133 -19.81 -6.19 15.68
CA PRO A 133 -20.72 -6.20 14.56
C PRO A 133 -21.74 -7.33 14.77
N SER A 134 -23.02 -6.98 14.73
CA SER A 134 -24.10 -7.98 14.67
C SER A 134 -24.02 -8.76 13.37
N ALA A 135 -24.62 -9.95 13.30
CA ALA A 135 -24.49 -10.90 12.18
C ALA A 135 -24.88 -10.35 10.78
N GLN A 136 -25.51 -9.16 10.71
CA GLN A 136 -25.93 -8.47 9.49
C GLN A 136 -25.07 -7.23 9.15
N GLU A 137 -24.07 -6.90 9.96
CA GLU A 137 -23.19 -5.74 9.78
C GLU A 137 -21.87 -6.16 9.12
N GLY A 138 -21.43 -5.39 8.12
CA GLY A 138 -20.12 -5.51 7.51
C GLY A 138 -19.03 -4.76 8.31
N ILE A 139 -17.81 -4.82 7.81
CA ILE A 139 -16.65 -4.11 8.35
C ILE A 139 -16.02 -3.31 7.22
N TYR A 140 -15.91 -2.01 7.42
CA TYR A 140 -15.07 -1.14 6.61
C TYR A 140 -13.64 -1.18 7.13
N LEU A 141 -12.69 -1.41 6.23
CA LEU A 141 -11.26 -1.38 6.50
C LEU A 141 -10.56 -0.36 5.63
N ASN A 142 -9.68 0.42 6.23
CA ASN A 142 -8.81 1.37 5.55
C ASN A 142 -7.39 1.28 6.12
N ILE A 143 -6.40 1.18 5.24
CA ILE A 143 -4.98 1.14 5.60
C ILE A 143 -4.24 2.14 4.73
N GLU A 144 -3.44 2.99 5.37
CA GLU A 144 -2.57 3.96 4.71
C GLU A 144 -1.13 3.79 5.18
N ASN A 145 -0.18 3.86 4.25
CA ASN A 145 1.23 3.82 4.58
C ASN A 145 1.81 5.21 4.84
N THR A 146 3.06 5.27 5.32
CA THR A 146 3.78 6.52 5.55
C THR A 146 4.04 7.30 4.26
N ASN A 147 3.98 6.65 3.09
CA ASN A 147 4.11 7.26 1.76
C ASN A 147 2.78 7.84 1.21
N GLY A 148 1.68 7.79 1.98
CA GLY A 148 0.37 8.32 1.59
C GLY A 148 -0.42 7.45 0.59
N LYS A 149 0.05 6.23 0.32
CA LYS A 149 -0.72 5.22 -0.43
C LYS A 149 -1.75 4.60 0.49
N ARG A 150 -2.96 4.38 -0.05
CA ARG A 150 -4.13 3.93 0.70
C ARG A 150 -4.83 2.78 -0.02
N VAL A 151 -5.27 1.79 0.75
CA VAL A 151 -6.16 0.71 0.29
C VAL A 151 -7.34 0.60 1.24
N GLU A 152 -8.54 0.56 0.69
CA GLU A 152 -9.78 0.42 1.47
C GLU A 152 -10.68 -0.67 0.91
N THR A 153 -11.47 -1.29 1.77
CA THR A 153 -12.45 -2.30 1.38
C THR A 153 -13.58 -2.38 2.40
N THR A 154 -14.72 -2.93 2.00
CA THR A 154 -15.80 -3.30 2.92
C THR A 154 -16.05 -4.79 2.83
N LEU A 155 -16.00 -5.47 3.97
CA LEU A 155 -16.20 -6.91 4.09
C LEU A 155 -17.55 -7.19 4.73
N TYR A 156 -18.30 -8.16 4.21
CA TYR A 156 -19.60 -8.56 4.77
C TYR A 156 -19.54 -10.00 5.25
N SER A 157 -20.14 -10.25 6.42
CA SER A 157 -20.31 -11.62 6.90
C SER A 157 -21.20 -12.38 5.92
N ARG A 158 -20.84 -13.62 5.57
CA ARG A 158 -21.75 -14.48 4.81
C ARG A 158 -22.94 -14.78 5.73
N GLY A 159 -24.12 -14.29 5.37
CA GLY A 159 -25.37 -14.70 5.98
C GLY A 159 -25.40 -16.23 6.05
N GLY A 160 -25.39 -16.74 7.28
CA GLY A 160 -25.57 -18.15 7.59
C GLY A 160 -27.01 -18.42 7.93
#